data_AF-A0A554L8C5-F1
#
_entry.id   AF-A0A554L8C5-F1
#
_cell.length_a   1.000
_cell.length_b   1.000
_cell.length_c   1.000
_cell.angle_alpha   90.00
_cell.angle_beta   90.00
_cell.angle_gamma   90.00
#
_symmetry.space_group_name_H-M   'P 1'
#
loop_
_entity.id
_entity.type
_entity.pdbx_description
1 polymer ?
#
loop_
_entity_poly.entity_id
_entity_poly.type
_entity_poly.pdbx_seq_one_letter_code
_entity_poly.pdbx_strand_id
1 'polypeptide(L)'
;MSKLIGKKMRMTQMYKGDKVVPITPVQLVSGETGDFKAGDLVRVSGITKGKGFAGVVKRHGFHGGPATHGQKNRQRAPGSIGNTTPQRVLPGRRMAGHMGVVRATIKNLTLVELKPEEKMIWLRGAVPGNPGGRVEIYKK
;
A
#
# COMPACT_ATOMS: atom_id res chain seq x y z
N MET A 1 -2.04 18.26 14.91
CA MET A 1 -2.32 16.84 14.56
C MET A 1 -1.12 16.02 14.98
N SER A 2 -1.28 15.15 15.97
CA SER A 2 -0.20 14.28 16.45
C SER A 2 0.28 13.36 15.34
N LYS A 3 1.60 13.31 15.17
CA LYS A 3 2.29 12.59 14.10
C LYS A 3 3.40 11.75 14.70
N LEU A 4 3.36 10.46 14.45
CA LEU A 4 4.48 9.56 14.72
C LEU A 4 5.21 9.23 13.44
N ILE A 5 6.53 9.17 13.51
CA ILE A 5 7.38 8.75 12.40
C ILE A 5 8.09 7.47 12.84
N GLY A 6 8.02 6.46 11.99
CA GLY A 6 8.64 5.18 12.29
C GLY A 6 9.19 4.46 11.07
N LYS A 7 9.88 3.36 11.32
CA LYS A 7 10.31 2.39 10.33
C LYS A 7 9.39 1.18 10.39
N LYS A 8 8.84 0.81 9.24
CA LYS A 8 8.03 -0.40 9.10
C LYS A 8 8.88 -1.63 9.36
N MET A 9 8.44 -2.56 10.20
CA MET A 9 9.07 -3.87 10.34
C MET A 9 8.34 -4.94 9.50
N ARG A 10 8.88 -6.17 9.50
CA ARG A 10 8.23 -7.30 8.83
C ARG A 10 6.90 -7.59 9.51
N MET A 11 5.87 -7.83 8.71
CA MET A 11 4.55 -8.20 9.22
C MET A 11 4.63 -9.55 9.94
N THR A 12 3.99 -9.64 11.10
CA THR A 12 3.95 -10.82 11.96
C THR A 12 2.50 -11.12 12.35
N GLN A 13 2.30 -12.18 13.13
CA GLN A 13 0.99 -12.57 13.65
C GLN A 13 1.04 -12.49 15.18
N MET A 14 0.00 -11.94 15.77
CA MET A 14 -0.24 -11.96 17.22
C MET A 14 -1.31 -13.01 17.51
N TYR A 15 -1.01 -13.92 18.42
CA TYR A 15 -1.95 -14.92 18.91
C TYR A 15 -2.63 -14.39 20.17
N LYS A 16 -3.96 -14.27 20.15
CA LYS A 16 -4.79 -13.95 21.33
C LYS A 16 -5.77 -15.09 21.55
N GLY A 17 -5.37 -16.07 22.36
CA GLY A 17 -6.09 -17.34 22.47
C GLY A 17 -6.22 -18.00 21.11
N ASP A 18 -7.45 -18.31 20.69
CA ASP A 18 -7.75 -18.96 19.41
C ASP A 18 -7.72 -18.02 18.20
N LYS A 19 -7.55 -16.70 18.41
CA LYS A 19 -7.60 -15.70 17.33
C LYS A 19 -6.20 -15.30 16.86
N VAL A 20 -5.95 -15.44 15.57
CA VAL A 20 -4.73 -14.96 14.88
C VAL A 20 -4.99 -13.58 14.28
N VAL A 21 -4.29 -12.55 14.77
CA VAL A 21 -4.40 -11.18 14.25
C VAL A 21 -3.14 -10.82 13.46
N PRO A 22 -3.24 -10.48 12.17
CA PRO A 22 -2.09 -10.00 11.41
C PRO A 22 -1.72 -8.58 11.87
N ILE A 23 -0.48 -8.42 12.33
CA ILE A 23 0.03 -7.15 12.82
C ILE A 23 1.26 -6.71 12.02
N THR A 24 1.37 -5.41 11.79
CA THR A 24 2.61 -4.80 11.32
C THR A 24 3.22 -3.99 12.46
N PRO A 25 4.32 -4.47 13.05
CA PRO A 25 5.11 -3.69 13.99
C PRO A 25 5.78 -2.52 13.27
N VAL A 26 5.76 -1.35 13.89
CA VAL A 26 6.49 -0.16 13.44
C VAL A 26 7.38 0.30 14.58
N GLN A 27 8.67 0.46 14.30
CA GLN A 27 9.63 1.00 15.24
C GLN A 27 9.58 2.53 15.15
N LEU A 28 9.29 3.19 16.27
CA LEU A 28 9.21 4.64 16.35
C LEU A 28 10.61 5.25 16.31
N VAL A 29 10.76 6.27 15.48
CA VAL A 29 11.99 7.07 15.35
C VAL A 29 11.80 8.41 16.04
N SER A 30 10.62 9.02 15.88
CA SER A 30 10.29 10.30 16.51
C SER A 30 8.78 10.49 16.68
N GLY A 31 8.42 11.30 17.67
CA GLY A 31 7.05 11.70 17.98
C GLY A 31 6.67 11.39 19.44
N GLU A 32 5.73 12.16 19.96
CA GLU A 32 5.17 11.98 21.29
C GLU A 32 4.02 10.98 21.25
N THR A 33 4.09 10.00 22.14
CA THR A 33 3.17 8.85 22.18
C THR A 33 1.90 9.13 22.98
N GLY A 34 1.87 10.18 23.81
CA GLY A 34 0.80 10.46 24.78
C GLY A 34 -0.61 10.59 24.18
N ASP A 35 -0.69 11.01 22.91
CA ASP A 35 -1.97 11.18 22.22
C ASP A 35 -2.55 9.87 21.65
N PHE A 36 -1.80 8.77 21.64
CA PHE A 36 -2.21 7.51 21.03
C PHE A 36 -2.59 6.49 22.09
N LYS A 37 -3.73 5.83 21.94
CA LYS A 37 -4.17 4.73 22.80
C LYS A 37 -4.42 3.47 22.00
N ALA A 38 -4.26 2.31 22.65
CA ALA A 38 -4.68 1.03 22.06
C ALA A 38 -6.19 1.07 21.76
N GLY A 39 -6.57 0.62 20.56
CA GLY A 39 -7.93 0.71 20.02
C GLY A 39 -8.17 1.90 19.09
N ASP A 40 -7.31 2.92 19.09
CA ASP A 40 -7.50 4.11 18.25
C ASP A 40 -7.44 3.76 16.74
N LEU A 41 -8.21 4.51 15.95
CA LEU A 41 -8.14 4.48 14.49
C LEU A 41 -7.08 5.49 14.01
N VAL A 42 -6.13 5.00 13.23
CA VAL A 42 -5.05 5.81 12.67
C VAL A 42 -5.03 5.75 11.15
N ARG A 43 -4.46 6.79 10.53
CA ARG A 43 -4.11 6.80 9.11
C ARG A 43 -2.60 6.69 8.98
N VAL A 44 -2.13 5.84 8.06
CA VAL A 44 -0.70 5.58 7.87
C VAL A 44 -0.31 5.88 6.44
N SER A 45 0.63 6.80 6.28
CA SER A 45 1.21 7.19 5.01
C SER A 45 2.62 6.64 4.87
N GLY A 46 2.97 6.19 3.67
CA GLY A 46 4.33 5.74 3.36
C GLY A 46 4.53 5.61 1.86
N ILE A 47 5.79 5.37 1.45
CA ILE A 47 6.14 5.12 0.06
C ILE A 47 5.80 3.67 -0.27
N THR A 48 5.05 3.44 -1.33
CA THR A 48 4.66 2.08 -1.78
C THR A 48 5.85 1.31 -2.35
N LYS A 49 5.80 -0.03 -2.27
CA LYS A 49 6.83 -0.88 -2.87
C LYS A 49 6.95 -0.59 -4.37
N GLY A 50 8.17 -0.31 -4.84
CA GLY A 50 8.45 -0.15 -6.25
C GLY A 50 8.24 -1.47 -7.00
N LYS A 51 7.62 -1.39 -8.19
CA LYS A 51 7.41 -2.52 -9.10
C LYS A 51 8.05 -2.29 -10.47
N GLY A 52 8.82 -1.21 -10.62
CA GLY A 52 9.49 -0.81 -11.88
C GLY A 52 8.49 -0.44 -12.97
N PHE A 53 8.87 -0.67 -14.23
CA PHE A 53 7.98 -0.55 -15.38
C PHE A 53 6.99 -1.72 -15.40
N ALA A 54 5.70 -1.44 -15.23
CA ALA A 54 4.64 -2.42 -15.21
C ALA A 54 3.75 -2.30 -16.45
N GLY A 55 3.45 -3.45 -17.07
CA GLY A 55 2.44 -3.54 -18.13
C GLY A 55 1.03 -3.24 -17.62
N VAL A 56 0.10 -3.01 -18.55
CA VAL A 56 -1.28 -2.55 -18.27
C VAL A 56 -2.08 -3.50 -17.38
N VAL A 57 -1.90 -4.81 -17.54
CA VAL A 57 -2.58 -5.82 -16.71
C VAL A 57 -2.15 -5.68 -15.24
N LYS A 58 -0.85 -5.55 -14.96
CA LYS A 58 -0.32 -5.43 -13.58
C LYS A 58 -0.56 -4.04 -12.98
N ARG A 59 -0.48 -2.98 -13.80
CA ARG A 59 -0.58 -1.59 -13.34
C ARG A 59 -2.03 -1.14 -13.12
N HIS A 60 -2.93 -1.53 -14.02
CA HIS A 60 -4.30 -1.01 -14.09
C HIS A 60 -5.39 -2.09 -14.00
N GLY A 61 -5.03 -3.38 -13.89
CA GLY A 61 -5.99 -4.47 -13.75
C GLY A 61 -6.76 -4.79 -15.03
N PHE A 62 -6.18 -4.54 -16.21
CA PHE A 62 -6.83 -4.89 -17.48
C PHE A 62 -6.93 -6.40 -17.64
N HIS A 63 -8.05 -6.91 -18.15
CA HIS A 63 -8.30 -8.35 -18.33
C HIS A 63 -7.36 -9.01 -19.37
N GLY A 64 -6.94 -8.25 -20.39
CA GLY A 64 -6.16 -8.79 -21.50
C GLY A 64 -7.02 -9.51 -22.55
N GLY A 65 -6.41 -10.33 -23.39
CA GLY A 65 -7.07 -11.16 -24.39
C GLY A 65 -7.13 -12.64 -23.97
N PRO A 66 -7.94 -13.46 -24.66
CA PRO A 66 -7.97 -14.91 -24.43
C PRO A 66 -6.60 -15.55 -24.69
N ALA A 67 -6.32 -16.65 -23.99
CA ALA A 67 -5.07 -17.39 -24.15
C ALA A 67 -5.08 -18.33 -25.37
N THR A 68 -6.25 -18.84 -25.74
CA THR A 68 -6.46 -19.81 -26.84
C THR A 68 -7.37 -19.24 -27.94
N HIS A 69 -7.83 -20.09 -28.85
CA HIS A 69 -8.72 -19.74 -29.97
C HIS A 69 -8.16 -18.68 -30.93
N GLY A 70 -6.92 -18.89 -31.40
CA GLY A 70 -6.34 -18.10 -32.49
C GLY A 70 -5.71 -16.76 -32.07
N GLN A 71 -5.63 -16.47 -30.77
CA GLN A 71 -4.84 -15.34 -30.29
C GLN A 71 -3.34 -15.60 -30.49
N LYS A 72 -2.62 -14.67 -31.14
CA LYS A 72 -1.20 -14.81 -31.49
C LYS A 72 -0.25 -14.32 -30.39
N ASN A 73 -0.32 -13.05 -30.02
CA ASN A 73 0.66 -12.42 -29.11
C ASN A 73 0.08 -11.32 -28.20
N ARG A 74 -1.25 -11.15 -28.15
CA ARG A 74 -1.90 -10.00 -27.50
C ARG A 74 -2.56 -10.31 -26.17
N GLN A 75 -2.22 -11.43 -25.53
CA GLN A 75 -2.85 -11.86 -24.27
C GLN A 75 -2.77 -10.79 -23.16
N ARG A 76 -1.69 -10.00 -23.10
CA ARG A 76 -1.51 -8.93 -22.09
C ARG A 76 -1.45 -7.51 -22.69
N ALA A 77 -1.91 -7.35 -23.94
CA ALA A 77 -1.94 -6.07 -24.62
C ALA A 77 -3.05 -5.16 -24.04
N PRO A 78 -2.95 -3.82 -24.21
CA PRO A 78 -3.97 -2.87 -23.74
C PRO A 78 -5.30 -2.92 -24.49
N GLY A 79 -5.37 -3.59 -25.63
CA GLY A 79 -6.50 -3.49 -26.56
C GLY A 79 -6.54 -2.12 -27.22
N SER A 80 -7.73 -1.64 -27.57
CA SER A 80 -7.89 -0.30 -28.17
C SER A 80 -7.56 0.81 -27.17
N ILE A 81 -6.84 1.83 -27.65
CA ILE A 81 -6.38 2.97 -26.84
C ILE A 81 -7.19 4.25 -27.05
N GLY A 82 -8.14 4.26 -28.00
CA GLY A 82 -8.95 5.43 -28.32
C GLY A 82 -9.99 5.17 -29.41
N ASN A 83 -10.76 6.21 -29.73
CA ASN A 83 -11.76 6.27 -30.79
C ASN A 83 -11.27 7.16 -31.96
N THR A 84 -11.94 7.10 -33.11
CA THR A 84 -11.51 7.78 -34.35
C THR A 84 -11.42 9.29 -34.21
N THR A 85 -12.46 9.97 -33.70
CA THR A 85 -12.42 11.41 -33.36
C THR A 85 -12.15 11.50 -31.86
N PRO A 86 -11.01 12.03 -31.38
CA PRO A 86 -10.26 13.19 -31.88
C PRO A 86 -8.93 12.90 -32.61
N GLN A 87 -8.76 11.71 -33.20
CA GLN A 87 -7.55 11.26 -33.92
C GLN A 87 -6.25 11.30 -33.09
N ARG A 88 -6.38 11.34 -31.77
CA ARG A 88 -5.26 11.28 -30.83
C ARG A 88 -5.65 10.50 -29.59
N VAL A 89 -4.65 10.03 -28.85
CA VAL A 89 -4.87 9.46 -27.53
C VAL A 89 -5.16 10.59 -26.54
N LEU A 90 -6.26 10.46 -25.79
CA LEU A 90 -6.61 11.43 -24.76
C LEU A 90 -5.59 11.41 -23.60
N PRO A 91 -5.24 12.58 -23.03
CA PRO A 91 -4.36 12.65 -21.87
C PRO A 91 -4.97 11.90 -20.68
N GLY A 92 -4.12 11.23 -19.89
CA GLY A 92 -4.56 10.40 -18.77
C GLY A 92 -5.03 8.99 -19.18
N ARG A 93 -4.97 8.61 -20.47
CA ARG A 93 -5.23 7.22 -20.89
C ARG A 93 -4.32 6.24 -20.14
N ARG A 94 -4.92 5.22 -19.54
CA ARG A 94 -4.21 4.19 -18.77
C ARG A 94 -3.31 3.35 -19.68
N MET A 95 -2.00 3.49 -19.52
CA MET A 95 -0.96 2.78 -20.28
C MET A 95 0.08 2.13 -19.36
N ALA A 96 0.94 1.29 -19.94
CA ALA A 96 2.10 0.73 -19.25
C ALA A 96 3.02 1.86 -18.75
N GLY A 97 3.78 1.60 -17.69
CA GLY A 97 4.67 2.62 -17.11
C GLY A 97 5.09 2.30 -15.70
N HIS A 98 5.77 3.26 -15.08
CA HIS A 98 6.28 3.11 -13.71
C HIS A 98 5.14 2.87 -12.70
N MET A 99 5.31 1.87 -11.84
CA MET A 99 4.34 1.48 -10.81
C MET A 99 5.02 1.38 -9.43
N GLY A 100 4.37 1.92 -8.41
CA GLY A 100 4.91 1.99 -7.06
C GLY A 100 5.81 3.21 -6.85
N VAL A 101 6.53 3.26 -5.72
CA VAL A 101 7.34 4.42 -5.29
C VAL A 101 6.51 5.71 -5.17
N VAL A 102 5.19 5.57 -5.07
CA VAL A 102 4.26 6.68 -4.82
C VAL A 102 3.86 6.68 -3.36
N ARG A 103 3.59 7.87 -2.81
CA ARG A 103 3.04 8.03 -1.46
C ARG A 103 1.60 7.50 -1.45
N ALA A 104 1.34 6.52 -0.60
CA ALA A 104 -0.01 6.00 -0.36
C ALA A 104 -0.37 6.13 1.12
N THR A 105 -1.64 6.39 1.38
CA THR A 105 -2.19 6.52 2.73
C THR A 105 -3.30 5.49 2.92
N ILE A 106 -3.13 4.60 3.89
CA ILE A 106 -4.16 3.67 4.32
C ILE A 106 -4.88 4.29 5.50
N LYS A 107 -6.21 4.38 5.42
CA LYS A 107 -7.07 4.98 6.44
C LYS A 107 -7.65 3.88 7.35
N ASN A 108 -8.07 4.27 8.55
CA ASN A 108 -8.81 3.43 9.50
C ASN A 108 -8.07 2.13 9.89
N LEU A 109 -6.75 2.19 10.06
CA LEU A 109 -6.00 1.08 10.67
C LEU A 109 -6.18 1.13 12.19
N THR A 110 -6.38 -0.02 12.83
CA THR A 110 -6.54 -0.11 14.28
C THR A 110 -5.17 -0.23 14.96
N LEU A 111 -4.92 0.61 15.96
CA LEU A 111 -3.79 0.47 16.87
C LEU A 111 -4.09 -0.69 17.83
N VAL A 112 -3.32 -1.78 17.76
CA VAL A 112 -3.54 -2.96 18.61
C VAL A 112 -2.86 -2.80 19.95
N GLU A 113 -1.61 -2.35 19.93
CA GLU A 113 -0.78 -2.23 21.12
C GLU A 113 0.25 -1.13 20.92
N LEU A 114 0.57 -0.44 22.01
CA LEU A 114 1.53 0.64 22.07
C LEU A 114 2.50 0.34 23.20
N LYS A 115 3.79 0.21 22.87
CA LYS A 115 4.87 -0.04 23.82
C LYS A 115 5.84 1.13 23.78
N PRO A 116 5.63 2.19 24.59
CA PRO A 116 6.49 3.36 24.60
C PRO A 116 7.93 3.03 24.99
N GLU A 117 8.13 2.10 25.93
CA GLU A 117 9.44 1.66 26.42
C GLU A 117 10.30 1.05 25.30
N GLU A 118 9.71 0.15 24.51
CA GLU A 118 10.37 -0.50 23.36
C GLU A 118 10.37 0.39 22.10
N LYS A 119 9.77 1.59 22.16
CA LYS A 119 9.50 2.46 21.00
C LYS A 119 8.81 1.71 19.86
N MET A 120 7.84 0.85 20.18
CA MET A 120 7.10 0.06 19.20
C MET A 120 5.60 0.38 19.21
N ILE A 121 5.02 0.38 18.01
CA ILE A 121 3.58 0.45 17.80
C ILE A 121 3.14 -0.69 16.89
N TRP A 122 2.07 -1.38 17.28
CA TRP A 122 1.53 -2.51 16.53
C TRP A 122 0.23 -2.10 15.88
N LEU A 123 0.22 -2.15 14.54
CA LEU A 123 -0.95 -1.82 13.74
C LEU A 123 -1.57 -3.08 13.18
N ARG A 124 -2.90 -3.18 13.23
CA ARG A 124 -3.63 -4.28 12.61
C ARG A 124 -3.63 -4.11 11.10
N GLY A 125 -3.17 -5.14 10.38
CA GLY A 125 -3.15 -5.17 8.91
C GLY A 125 -1.88 -4.62 8.27
N ALA A 126 -1.96 -4.37 6.96
CA ALA A 126 -0.80 -4.03 6.15
C ALA A 126 -0.52 -2.52 6.13
N VAL A 127 0.77 -2.17 6.23
CA VAL A 127 1.29 -0.79 6.11
C VAL A 127 1.93 -0.62 4.72
N PRO A 128 1.84 0.57 4.08
CA PRO A 128 2.51 0.80 2.79
C PRO A 128 4.04 0.63 2.89
N GLY A 129 4.64 0.12 1.81
CA GLY A 129 6.10 0.09 1.63
C GLY A 129 6.82 -1.21 2.02
N ASN A 130 8.14 -1.19 1.87
CA ASN A 130 9.05 -2.27 2.24
C ASN A 130 9.35 -2.24 3.75
N PRO A 131 9.69 -3.38 4.37
CA PRO A 131 10.34 -3.38 5.68
C PRO A 131 11.58 -2.46 5.67
N GLY A 132 11.81 -1.73 6.76
CA GLY A 132 12.80 -0.67 6.87
C GLY A 132 12.35 0.69 6.32
N GLY A 133 11.27 0.74 5.55
CA GLY A 133 10.75 1.97 4.96
C GLY A 133 10.18 2.93 6.01
N ARG A 134 10.38 4.23 5.78
CA ARG A 134 9.82 5.30 6.61
C ARG A 134 8.30 5.39 6.42
N VAL A 135 7.58 5.44 7.55
CA VAL A 135 6.13 5.58 7.60
C VAL A 135 5.73 6.68 8.56
N GLU A 136 4.61 7.31 8.27
CA GLU A 136 4.04 8.41 9.03
C GLU A 136 2.66 8.00 9.51
N ILE A 137 2.46 7.99 10.81
CA ILE A 137 1.20 7.62 11.45
C ILE A 137 0.58 8.89 11.98
N TYR A 138 -0.69 9.10 11.66
CA TYR A 138 -1.45 10.23 12.15
C TYR A 138 -2.68 9.71 12.85
N LYS A 139 -3.04 10.35 13.96
CA LYS A 139 -4.35 10.12 14.59
C LYS A 139 -5.45 10.63 13.66
N LYS A 140 -6.57 9.91 13.62
CA LYS A 140 -7.77 10.32 12.88
C LYS A 140 -8.35 11.60 13.48
#